data_AF-A0A7J6WHX9-F1
#
_entry.id   AF-A0A7J6WHX9-F1
#
_cell.length_a   1.000
_cell.length_b   1.000
_cell.length_c   1.000
_cell.angle_alpha   90.00
_cell.angle_beta   90.00
_cell.angle_gamma   90.00
#
_symmetry.space_group_name_H-M   'P 1'
#
loop_
_entity.id
_entity.type
_entity.pdbx_description
1 polymer ?
#
loop_
_entity_poly.entity_id
_entity_poly.type
_entity_poly.pdbx_seq_one_letter_code
_entity_poly.pdbx_strand_id
1 'polypeptide(L)'
;ASRVLNLERNSLEYLLHHYCGVTANKEYQNADWRLRPIPAEMLKYAREDTHYLLHIYDLMKVSLREASTGSENVDALLSEVYKRSYDICMQLYEKEIRTDISYLHIYGVQGAEFNSQQLAVVAGLCEWRDGVARAEDESTGHMPLTAGKLRRLLSSKHSYVERNLGSVVSIIKRSIENATAFESVAEQLQNARTEM
;
A
#
# COMPACT_ATOMS: atom_id res chain seq x y z
N ALA A 1 2.82 -8.70 20.21
CA ALA A 1 3.13 -8.47 21.63
C ALA A 1 2.55 -7.15 22.15
N SER A 2 2.92 -5.98 21.60
CA SER A 2 2.49 -4.66 22.11
C SER A 2 0.98 -4.47 22.18
N ARG A 3 0.26 -4.98 21.17
CA ARG A 3 -1.22 -4.99 21.15
C ARG A 3 -1.84 -5.85 22.25
N VAL A 4 -1.19 -6.96 22.62
CA VAL A 4 -1.66 -7.86 23.68
C VAL A 4 -1.39 -7.25 25.05
N LEU A 5 -0.26 -6.55 25.20
CA LEU A 5 0.07 -5.74 26.37
C LEU A 5 -0.71 -4.42 26.46
N ASN A 6 -1.55 -4.11 25.46
CA ASN A 6 -2.34 -2.88 25.38
C ASN A 6 -1.50 -1.59 25.56
N LEU A 7 -0.31 -1.56 24.94
CA LEU A 7 0.56 -0.37 24.96
C LEU A 7 -0.07 0.79 24.16
N GLU A 8 0.28 2.03 24.52
CA GLU A 8 -0.25 3.25 23.88
C GLU A 8 -0.04 3.24 22.36
N ARG A 9 1.13 2.78 21.91
CA ARG A 9 1.47 2.64 20.49
C ARG A 9 2.16 1.32 20.20
N ASN A 10 2.12 0.93 18.93
CA ASN A 10 2.61 -0.36 18.44
C ASN A 10 3.74 -0.23 17.40
N SER A 11 4.23 0.98 17.15
CA SER A 11 5.31 1.23 16.20
C SER A 11 6.67 0.85 16.79
N LEU A 12 7.62 0.44 15.94
CA LEU A 12 8.99 0.17 16.37
C LEU A 12 9.63 1.39 17.05
N GLU A 13 9.42 2.59 16.52
CA GLU A 13 9.85 3.85 17.14
C GLU A 13 9.39 3.97 18.60
N TYR A 14 8.11 3.70 18.87
CA TYR A 14 7.59 3.78 20.22
C TYR A 14 8.25 2.72 21.13
N LEU A 15 8.44 1.50 20.64
CA LEU A 15 9.06 0.42 21.42
C LEU A 15 10.53 0.71 21.72
N LEU A 16 11.28 1.25 20.76
CA LEU A 16 12.67 1.69 20.94
C LEU A 16 12.78 2.79 21.99
N HIS A 17 11.90 3.78 21.93
CA HIS A 17 11.89 4.86 22.92
C HIS A 17 11.46 4.35 24.30
N HIS A 18 10.38 3.56 24.36
CA HIS A 18 9.79 3.07 25.60
C HIS A 18 10.71 2.11 26.37
N TYR A 19 11.36 1.16 25.67
CA TYR A 19 12.18 0.15 26.32
C TYR A 19 13.68 0.48 26.33
N CYS A 20 14.18 1.25 25.36
CA CYS A 20 15.61 1.49 25.20
C CYS A 20 16.01 2.98 25.32
N GLY A 21 15.05 3.91 25.40
CA GLY A 21 15.33 5.34 25.37
C GLY A 21 15.91 5.83 24.04
N VAL A 22 15.77 5.04 22.97
CA VAL A 22 16.34 5.34 21.65
C VAL A 22 15.31 6.04 20.78
N THR A 23 15.66 7.20 20.24
CA THR A 23 14.85 7.90 19.23
C THR A 23 15.14 7.34 17.84
N ALA A 24 14.15 6.73 17.20
CA ALA A 24 14.31 6.23 15.83
C ALA A 24 14.49 7.38 14.84
N ASN A 25 15.49 7.29 13.97
CA ASN A 25 15.59 8.16 12.80
C ASN A 25 14.45 7.79 11.83
N LYS A 26 13.70 8.74 11.28
CA LYS A 26 12.61 8.46 10.29
C LYS A 26 12.96 8.82 8.86
N GLU A 27 14.12 9.45 8.64
CA GLU A 27 14.52 10.03 7.37
C GLU A 27 14.56 8.98 6.24
N TYR A 28 14.96 7.75 6.56
CA TYR A 28 15.23 6.69 5.58
C TYR A 28 14.07 5.71 5.36
N GLN A 29 12.89 5.95 5.96
CA GLN A 29 11.74 5.05 5.83
C GLN A 29 11.29 4.87 4.37
N ASN A 30 11.36 5.94 3.57
CA ASN A 30 10.97 5.95 2.15
C ASN A 30 12.17 6.22 1.21
N ALA A 31 13.39 5.99 1.69
CA ALA A 31 14.60 6.17 0.86
C ALA A 31 14.71 5.09 -0.22
N ASP A 32 15.45 5.38 -1.31
CA ASP A 32 15.74 4.38 -2.33
C ASP A 32 16.82 3.40 -1.86
N TRP A 33 16.39 2.25 -1.31
CA TRP A 33 17.26 1.17 -0.83
C TRP A 33 17.99 0.39 -1.92
N ARG A 34 17.76 0.71 -3.20
CA ARG A 34 18.47 0.12 -4.34
C ARG A 34 19.82 0.82 -4.60
N LEU A 35 20.04 2.02 -4.04
CA LEU A 35 21.26 2.81 -4.22
C LEU A 35 22.51 2.02 -3.80
N ARG A 36 23.59 2.09 -4.60
CA ARG A 36 24.89 1.50 -4.27
C ARG A 36 26.04 2.47 -4.57
N PRO A 37 27.08 2.56 -3.70
CA PRO A 37 27.17 1.92 -2.38
C PRO A 37 26.13 2.49 -1.40
N ILE A 38 25.76 1.70 -0.38
CA ILE A 38 24.80 2.15 0.64
C ILE A 38 25.48 3.20 1.54
N PRO A 39 24.94 4.42 1.68
CA PRO A 39 25.51 5.44 2.56
C PRO A 39 25.57 4.99 4.02
N ALA A 40 26.55 5.50 4.77
CA ALA A 40 26.77 5.15 6.18
C ALA A 40 25.52 5.40 7.06
N GLU A 41 24.79 6.48 6.80
CA GLU A 41 23.56 6.81 7.55
C GLU A 41 22.44 5.79 7.31
N MET A 42 22.29 5.31 6.07
CA MET A 42 21.33 4.24 5.75
C MET A 42 21.74 2.90 6.38
N LEU A 43 23.05 2.60 6.43
CA LEU A 43 23.55 1.40 7.13
C LEU A 43 23.27 1.47 8.63
N LYS A 44 23.43 2.65 9.25
CA LYS A 44 23.11 2.88 10.65
C LYS A 44 21.61 2.68 10.90
N TYR A 45 20.76 3.30 10.08
CA TYR A 45 19.30 3.14 10.15
C TYR A 45 18.88 1.67 10.06
N ALA A 46 19.34 0.95 9.04
CA ALA A 46 19.00 -0.45 8.84
C ALA A 46 19.47 -1.36 10.00
N ARG A 47 20.61 -1.03 10.63
CA ARG A 47 21.09 -1.74 11.81
C ARG A 47 20.16 -1.51 13.00
N GLU A 48 19.82 -0.25 13.28
CA GLU A 48 19.01 0.14 14.43
C GLU A 48 17.61 -0.50 14.42
N ASP A 49 17.04 -0.78 13.24
CA ASP A 49 15.76 -1.50 13.09
C ASP A 49 15.77 -2.90 13.72
N THR A 50 16.94 -3.54 13.83
CA THR A 50 17.07 -4.91 14.36
C THR A 50 17.89 -5.00 15.64
N HIS A 51 18.81 -4.05 15.86
CA HIS A 51 19.83 -4.12 16.91
C HIS A 51 19.23 -4.32 18.32
N TYR A 52 18.08 -3.68 18.58
CA TYR A 52 17.43 -3.69 19.88
C TYR A 52 16.30 -4.72 20.00
N LEU A 53 15.92 -5.40 18.91
CA LEU A 53 14.71 -6.23 18.89
C LEU A 53 14.77 -7.42 19.85
N LEU A 54 15.93 -8.04 20.03
CA LEU A 54 16.09 -9.16 20.97
C LEU A 54 15.91 -8.70 22.42
N HIS A 55 16.46 -7.54 22.77
CA HIS A 55 16.28 -6.95 24.09
C HIS A 55 14.81 -6.60 24.35
N ILE A 56 14.15 -5.97 23.37
CA ILE A 56 12.72 -5.68 23.44
C ILE A 56 11.91 -6.98 23.57
N TYR A 57 12.25 -8.03 22.83
CA TYR A 57 11.61 -9.34 22.93
C TYR A 57 11.68 -9.91 24.35
N ASP A 58 12.86 -9.88 24.98
CA ASP A 58 13.02 -10.37 26.35
C ASP A 58 12.19 -9.57 27.36
N LEU A 59 12.22 -8.24 27.26
CA LEU A 59 11.42 -7.36 28.12
C LEU A 59 9.92 -7.57 27.95
N MET A 60 9.44 -7.63 26.71
CA MET A 60 8.02 -7.86 26.42
C MET A 60 7.56 -9.24 26.90
N LYS A 61 8.41 -10.27 26.84
CA LYS A 61 8.11 -11.59 27.39
C LYS A 61 7.90 -11.56 28.89
N VAL A 62 8.76 -10.84 29.62
CA VAL A 62 8.60 -10.64 31.07
C VAL A 62 7.28 -9.92 31.34
N SER A 63 7.01 -8.80 30.66
CA SER A 63 5.76 -8.05 30.83
C SER A 63 4.51 -8.88 30.52
N LEU A 64 4.55 -9.77 29.52
CA LEU A 64 3.43 -10.65 29.18
C LEU A 64 3.14 -11.68 30.28
N ARG A 65 4.19 -12.21 30.91
CA ARG A 65 4.07 -13.14 32.05
C ARG A 65 3.54 -12.44 33.28
N GLU A 66 4.05 -11.25 33.58
CA GLU A 66 3.59 -10.41 34.69
C GLU A 66 2.11 -10.02 34.51
N ALA A 67 1.69 -9.70 33.28
CA ALA A 67 0.29 -9.41 32.98
C ALA A 67 -0.62 -10.65 33.04
N SER A 68 -0.05 -11.86 33.01
CA SER A 68 -0.79 -13.14 33.09
C SER A 68 -0.98 -13.66 34.52
N THR A 69 -0.45 -12.96 35.55
CA THR A 69 -0.42 -13.39 36.97
C THR A 69 -1.80 -13.66 37.60
N GLY A 70 -2.90 -13.23 36.96
CA GLY A 70 -4.27 -13.51 37.40
C GLY A 70 -4.96 -14.70 36.71
N SER A 71 -4.28 -15.40 35.80
CA SER A 71 -4.84 -16.58 35.10
C SER A 71 -4.21 -17.87 35.60
N GLU A 72 -4.89 -19.01 35.41
CA GLU A 72 -4.36 -20.34 35.76
C GLU A 72 -3.06 -20.69 35.00
N ASN A 73 -2.76 -19.98 33.90
CA ASN A 73 -1.58 -20.21 33.06
C ASN A 73 -0.72 -18.94 32.95
N VAL A 74 0.47 -18.96 33.57
CA VAL A 74 1.44 -17.85 33.57
C VAL A 74 1.89 -17.45 32.16
N ASP A 75 1.78 -18.36 31.18
CA ASP A 75 2.16 -18.11 29.78
C ASP A 75 0.93 -17.88 28.87
N ALA A 76 -0.26 -17.61 29.40
CA ALA A 76 -1.48 -17.43 28.60
C ALA A 76 -1.33 -16.31 27.54
N LEU A 77 -0.90 -15.10 27.93
CA LEU A 77 -0.74 -13.99 27.00
C LEU A 77 0.45 -14.18 26.05
N LEU A 78 1.51 -14.84 26.53
CA LEU A 78 2.67 -15.19 25.69
C LEU A 78 2.27 -16.19 24.59
N SER A 79 1.49 -17.20 24.95
CA SER A 79 0.96 -18.21 24.03
C SER A 79 0.07 -17.56 22.97
N GLU A 80 -0.77 -16.59 23.36
CA GLU A 80 -1.58 -15.82 22.43
C GLU A 80 -0.74 -15.00 21.45
N VAL A 81 0.36 -14.37 21.91
CA VAL A 81 1.29 -13.67 21.02
C VAL A 81 1.93 -14.62 20.01
N TYR A 82 2.36 -15.81 20.44
CA TYR A 82 2.93 -16.79 19.54
C TYR A 82 1.90 -17.33 18.54
N LYS A 83 0.66 -17.58 18.98
CA LYS A 83 -0.42 -17.99 18.09
C LYS A 83 -0.68 -16.95 16.99
N ARG A 84 -0.81 -15.66 17.35
CA ARG A 84 -0.96 -14.58 16.36
C ARG A 84 0.25 -14.47 15.43
N SER A 85 1.45 -14.71 15.93
CA SER A 85 2.67 -14.68 15.12
C SER A 85 2.72 -15.86 14.14
N TYR A 86 2.28 -17.04 14.58
CA TYR A 86 2.10 -18.22 13.74
C TYR A 86 1.07 -17.94 12.63
N ASP A 87 -0.08 -17.35 12.95
CA ASP A 87 -1.10 -17.02 11.96
C ASP A 87 -0.56 -16.06 10.88
N ILE A 88 0.30 -15.11 11.25
CA ILE A 88 1.00 -14.24 10.28
C ILE A 88 1.98 -15.05 9.41
N CYS A 89 2.75 -15.97 10.01
CA CYS A 89 3.69 -16.82 9.27
C CYS A 89 2.99 -17.78 8.30
N MET A 90 1.71 -18.08 8.54
CA MET A 90 0.87 -18.90 7.66
C MET A 90 0.27 -18.13 6.48
N GLN A 91 0.40 -16.81 6.43
CA GLN A 91 -0.07 -16.03 5.28
C GLN A 91 0.79 -16.32 4.05
N LEU A 92 0.14 -16.62 2.94
CA LEU A 92 0.80 -16.83 1.66
C LEU A 92 0.81 -15.53 0.85
N TYR A 93 1.92 -15.27 0.17
CA TYR A 93 1.96 -14.21 -0.82
C TYR A 93 1.07 -14.59 -2.00
N GLU A 94 0.14 -13.70 -2.33
CA GLU A 94 -0.67 -13.77 -3.53
C GLU A 94 -0.30 -12.60 -4.45
N LYS A 95 -0.13 -12.91 -5.74
CA LYS A 95 0.09 -11.86 -6.73
C LYS A 95 -1.16 -11.00 -6.83
N GLU A 96 -0.99 -9.68 -6.94
CA GLU A 96 -2.10 -8.78 -7.23
C GLU A 96 -2.71 -9.14 -8.59
N ILE A 97 -3.99 -9.53 -8.56
CA ILE A 97 -4.78 -9.87 -9.75
C ILE A 97 -5.67 -8.67 -10.07
N ARG A 98 -5.57 -8.16 -11.30
CA ARG A 98 -6.52 -7.19 -11.82
C ARG A 98 -7.87 -7.87 -12.04
N THR A 99 -8.91 -7.25 -11.51
CA THR A 99 -10.32 -7.59 -11.76
C THR A 99 -11.00 -6.51 -12.61
N ASP A 100 -12.20 -6.79 -13.09
CA ASP A 100 -12.96 -5.82 -13.90
C ASP A 100 -13.44 -4.61 -13.10
N ILE A 101 -13.48 -4.71 -11.77
CA ILE A 101 -13.83 -3.61 -10.86
C ILE A 101 -12.62 -2.88 -10.28
N SER A 102 -11.39 -3.30 -10.61
CA SER A 102 -10.16 -2.74 -10.03
C SER A 102 -10.01 -1.23 -10.27
N TYR A 103 -10.59 -0.70 -11.35
CA TYR A 103 -10.57 0.73 -11.66
C TYR A 103 -11.39 1.58 -10.66
N LEU A 104 -12.39 0.99 -9.98
CA LEU A 104 -13.20 1.68 -8.97
C LEU A 104 -12.42 1.96 -7.68
N HIS A 105 -11.39 1.16 -7.39
CA HIS A 105 -10.52 1.36 -6.23
C HIS A 105 -9.44 2.42 -6.46
N ILE A 106 -9.37 3.01 -7.66
CA ILE A 106 -8.47 4.14 -7.92
C ILE A 106 -8.97 5.34 -7.11
N TYR A 107 -8.05 5.91 -6.32
CA TYR A 107 -8.35 7.08 -5.50
C TYR A 107 -8.99 8.20 -6.32
N GLY A 108 -10.14 8.69 -5.85
CA GLY A 108 -10.89 9.77 -6.46
C GLY A 108 -11.88 9.35 -7.55
N VAL A 109 -11.89 8.09 -8.03
CA VAL A 109 -12.85 7.64 -9.06
C VAL A 109 -14.27 7.62 -8.51
N GLN A 110 -14.49 7.06 -7.32
CA GLN A 110 -15.83 7.00 -6.71
C GLN A 110 -16.37 8.38 -6.32
N GLY A 111 -15.48 9.35 -6.03
CA GLY A 111 -15.86 10.73 -5.72
C GLY A 111 -15.93 11.65 -6.94
N ALA A 112 -15.43 11.20 -8.10
CA ALA A 112 -15.52 11.94 -9.33
C ALA A 112 -16.86 11.61 -10.00
N GLU A 113 -17.60 12.64 -10.39
CA GLU A 113 -18.90 12.53 -11.07
C GLU A 113 -18.71 12.10 -12.54
N PHE A 114 -18.09 10.94 -12.74
CA PHE A 114 -17.83 10.41 -14.07
C PHE A 114 -19.10 9.81 -14.66
N ASN A 115 -19.40 10.20 -15.90
CA ASN A 115 -20.41 9.54 -16.71
C ASN A 115 -19.91 8.18 -17.24
N SER A 116 -20.80 7.41 -17.86
CA SER A 116 -20.50 6.08 -18.38
C SER A 116 -19.32 6.04 -19.36
N GLN A 117 -19.22 7.04 -20.26
CA GLN A 117 -18.08 7.17 -21.19
C GLN A 117 -16.76 7.42 -20.46
N GLN A 118 -16.77 8.29 -19.47
CA GLN A 118 -15.57 8.61 -18.67
C GLN A 118 -15.13 7.40 -17.84
N LEU A 119 -16.07 6.66 -17.23
CA LEU A 119 -15.77 5.42 -16.51
C LEU A 119 -15.21 4.34 -17.44
N ALA A 120 -15.78 4.18 -18.64
CA ALA A 120 -15.26 3.24 -19.64
C ALA A 120 -13.82 3.57 -20.07
N VAL A 121 -13.50 4.87 -20.18
CA VAL A 121 -12.13 5.33 -20.46
C VAL A 121 -11.20 5.06 -19.28
N VAL A 122 -11.64 5.35 -18.04
CA VAL A 122 -10.85 5.05 -16.83
C VAL A 122 -10.55 3.55 -16.72
N ALA A 123 -11.54 2.70 -16.96
CA ALA A 123 -11.38 1.24 -16.95
C ALA A 123 -10.38 0.78 -18.02
N GLY A 124 -10.54 1.23 -19.26
CA GLY A 124 -9.64 0.87 -20.37
C GLY A 124 -8.20 1.36 -20.17
N LEU A 125 -8.01 2.57 -19.64
CA LEU A 125 -6.67 3.08 -19.31
C LEU A 125 -6.06 2.34 -18.11
N CYS A 126 -6.86 1.97 -17.12
CA CYS A 126 -6.40 1.18 -15.98
C CYS A 126 -5.89 -0.20 -16.43
N GLU A 127 -6.61 -0.87 -17.33
CA GLU A 127 -6.21 -2.14 -17.91
C GLU A 127 -4.90 -2.01 -18.68
N TRP A 128 -4.80 -1.04 -19.59
CA TRP A 128 -3.57 -0.80 -20.35
C TRP A 128 -2.38 -0.51 -19.43
N ARG A 129 -2.58 0.30 -18.39
CA ARG A 129 -1.52 0.60 -17.41
C ARG A 129 -1.06 -0.63 -16.66
N ASP A 130 -1.97 -1.50 -16.22
CA ASP A 130 -1.60 -2.75 -15.54
C ASP A 130 -0.79 -3.66 -16.47
N GLY A 131 -1.21 -3.81 -17.73
CA GLY A 131 -0.47 -4.59 -18.72
C GLY A 131 0.95 -4.08 -18.96
N VAL A 132 1.11 -2.75 -19.08
CA VAL A 132 2.43 -2.14 -19.26
C VAL A 132 3.29 -2.26 -17.99
N ALA A 133 2.72 -1.98 -16.82
CA ALA A 133 3.39 -2.11 -15.54
C ALA A 133 3.97 -3.53 -15.34
N ARG A 134 3.18 -4.57 -15.68
CA ARG A 134 3.65 -5.97 -15.63
C ARG A 134 4.73 -6.28 -16.66
N ALA A 135 4.65 -5.70 -17.86
CA ALA A 135 5.63 -5.94 -18.92
C ALA A 135 6.99 -5.30 -18.62
N GLU A 136 7.00 -4.12 -18.00
CA GLU A 136 8.20 -3.35 -17.66
C GLU A 136 8.70 -3.63 -16.23
N ASP A 137 8.01 -4.47 -15.46
CA ASP A 137 8.27 -4.72 -14.03
C ASP A 137 8.28 -3.42 -13.19
N GLU A 138 7.34 -2.52 -13.51
CA GLU A 138 7.21 -1.20 -12.87
C GLU A 138 5.90 -1.09 -12.09
N SER A 139 5.89 -0.25 -11.05
CA SER A 139 4.66 -0.01 -10.30
C SER A 139 3.63 0.79 -11.10
N THR A 140 2.34 0.49 -10.95
CA THR A 140 1.26 1.27 -11.57
C THR A 140 1.20 2.73 -11.11
N GLY A 141 1.84 3.09 -9.99
CA GLY A 141 1.97 4.47 -9.50
C GLY A 141 3.11 5.26 -10.15
N HIS A 142 4.15 4.57 -10.63
CA HIS A 142 5.19 5.14 -11.47
C HIS A 142 4.64 5.51 -12.85
N MET A 143 3.69 4.71 -13.34
CA MET A 143 3.00 4.95 -14.60
C MET A 143 2.05 6.16 -14.53
N PRO A 144 2.17 7.13 -15.44
CA PRO A 144 1.46 8.40 -15.31
C PRO A 144 0.03 8.35 -15.85
N LEU A 145 -0.95 8.12 -14.96
CA LEU A 145 -2.38 8.26 -15.30
C LEU A 145 -3.15 9.26 -14.43
N THR A 146 -2.52 9.95 -13.48
CA THR A 146 -3.21 11.02 -12.73
C THR A 146 -3.32 12.29 -13.57
N ALA A 147 -4.49 12.93 -13.59
CA ALA A 147 -4.76 14.13 -14.41
C ALA A 147 -3.69 15.25 -14.24
N GLY A 148 -3.21 15.47 -13.01
CA GLY A 148 -2.14 16.44 -12.72
C GLY A 148 -0.76 16.03 -13.24
N LYS A 149 -0.44 14.73 -13.29
CA LYS A 149 0.81 14.21 -13.85
C LYS A 149 0.75 14.18 -15.38
N LEU A 150 -0.38 13.80 -15.99
CA LEU A 150 -0.60 13.84 -17.44
C LEU A 150 -0.42 15.25 -18.01
N ARG A 151 -1.01 16.28 -17.38
CA ARG A 151 -0.84 17.68 -17.83
C ARG A 151 0.62 18.14 -17.78
N ARG A 152 1.37 17.74 -16.74
CA ARG A 152 2.81 18.01 -16.61
C ARG A 152 3.64 17.27 -17.65
N LEU A 153 3.29 16.01 -17.96
CA LEU A 153 4.01 15.15 -18.91
C LEU A 153 3.78 15.51 -20.38
N LEU A 154 2.55 15.91 -20.73
CA LEU A 154 2.24 16.49 -22.03
C LEU A 154 2.98 17.82 -22.25
N SER A 155 3.26 18.54 -21.16
CA SER A 155 4.08 19.77 -21.19
C SER A 155 5.59 19.47 -21.24
N SER A 156 6.03 18.27 -20.88
CA SER A 156 7.46 17.94 -20.68
C SER A 156 8.04 16.92 -21.67
N LYS A 157 7.36 16.58 -22.78
CA LYS A 157 7.83 15.60 -23.79
C LYS A 157 8.39 14.32 -23.17
N HIS A 158 7.60 13.66 -22.33
CA HIS A 158 8.03 12.38 -21.78
C HIS A 158 8.00 11.31 -22.88
N SER A 159 9.18 10.82 -23.26
CA SER A 159 9.39 9.87 -24.37
C SER A 159 8.47 8.64 -24.31
N TYR A 160 8.08 8.23 -23.11
CA TYR A 160 7.21 7.07 -22.89
C TYR A 160 5.74 7.29 -23.31
N VAL A 161 5.19 8.48 -23.09
CA VAL A 161 3.80 8.81 -23.48
C VAL A 161 3.74 9.04 -24.99
N GLU A 162 4.76 9.68 -25.57
CA GLU A 162 4.87 9.86 -27.02
C GLU A 162 4.94 8.51 -27.76
N ARG A 163 5.71 7.55 -27.24
CA ARG A 163 5.81 6.19 -27.81
C ARG A 163 4.50 5.41 -27.77
N ASN A 164 3.66 5.66 -26.77
CA ASN A 164 2.42 4.92 -26.54
C ASN A 164 1.14 5.70 -26.91
N LEU A 165 1.28 6.91 -27.46
CA LEU A 165 0.16 7.81 -27.75
C LEU A 165 -0.89 7.16 -28.67
N GLY A 166 -0.44 6.44 -29.70
CA GLY A 166 -1.33 5.72 -30.61
C GLY A 166 -2.18 4.66 -29.91
N SER A 167 -1.57 3.88 -29.00
CA SER A 167 -2.26 2.89 -28.18
C SER A 167 -3.28 3.55 -27.27
N VAL A 168 -2.89 4.60 -26.55
CA VAL A 168 -3.77 5.34 -25.63
C VAL A 168 -4.97 5.93 -26.36
N VAL A 169 -4.77 6.59 -27.51
CA VAL A 169 -5.85 7.15 -28.32
C VAL A 169 -6.80 6.06 -28.81
N SER A 170 -6.27 4.90 -29.23
CA SER A 170 -7.09 3.77 -29.67
C SER A 170 -7.96 3.21 -28.54
N ILE A 171 -7.40 3.13 -27.33
CA ILE A 171 -8.10 2.68 -26.12
C ILE A 171 -9.23 3.65 -25.79
N ILE A 172 -8.97 4.96 -25.80
CA ILE A 172 -10.00 5.97 -25.52
C ILE A 172 -11.17 5.85 -26.50
N LYS A 173 -10.89 5.72 -27.81
CA LYS A 173 -11.94 5.57 -28.83
C LYS A 173 -12.80 4.33 -28.58
N ARG A 174 -12.16 3.17 -28.41
CA ARG A 174 -12.85 1.90 -28.12
C ARG A 174 -13.63 1.93 -26.81
N SER A 175 -13.09 2.58 -25.78
CA SER A 175 -13.76 2.75 -24.49
C SER A 175 -15.03 3.59 -24.60
N ILE A 176 -15.02 4.67 -25.39
CA ILE A 176 -16.20 5.50 -25.62
C ILE A 176 -17.29 4.72 -26.36
N GLU A 177 -16.91 3.89 -27.33
CA GLU A 177 -17.85 3.01 -28.06
C GLU A 177 -18.51 1.98 -27.14
N ASN A 178 -17.81 1.51 -26.11
CA ASN A 178 -18.31 0.54 -25.13
C ASN A 178 -18.91 1.18 -23.86
N ALA A 179 -19.28 2.47 -23.92
CA ALA A 179 -19.73 3.20 -22.74
C ALA A 179 -21.04 2.66 -22.13
N THR A 180 -21.92 2.05 -22.94
CA THR A 180 -23.20 1.50 -22.48
C THR A 180 -23.02 0.43 -21.40
N ALA A 181 -21.92 -0.33 -21.45
CA ALA A 181 -21.58 -1.33 -20.43
C ALA A 181 -21.32 -0.73 -19.03
N PHE A 182 -21.12 0.60 -18.94
CA PHE A 182 -20.78 1.31 -17.70
C PHE A 182 -21.93 2.19 -17.17
N GLU A 183 -23.09 2.21 -17.83
CA GLU A 183 -24.25 3.03 -17.44
C GLU A 183 -24.77 2.63 -16.05
N SER A 184 -24.99 1.34 -15.82
CA SER A 184 -25.47 0.83 -14.54
C SER A 184 -24.50 1.15 -13.38
N VAL A 185 -23.19 1.10 -13.63
CA VAL A 185 -22.18 1.45 -12.62
C VAL A 185 -22.16 2.95 -12.34
N ALA A 186 -22.30 3.79 -13.36
CA ALA A 186 -22.38 5.24 -13.21
C ALA A 186 -23.60 5.64 -12.35
N GLU A 187 -24.76 5.04 -12.61
CA GLU A 187 -25.99 5.27 -11.84
C GLU A 187 -25.84 4.84 -10.39
N GLN A 188 -25.25 3.66 -10.13
CA GLN A 188 -25.00 3.18 -8.77
C GLN A 188 -24.10 4.13 -7.98
N LEU A 189 -23.03 4.66 -8.59
CA LEU A 189 -22.14 5.62 -7.95
C LEU A 189 -22.82 6.96 -7.64
N GLN A 190 -23.73 7.42 -8.51
CA GLN A 190 -24.53 8.63 -8.26
C GLN A 190 -25.55 8.43 -7.13
N ASN A 191 -26.22 7.28 -7.11
CA ASN A 191 -27.24 6.96 -6.09
C ASN A 191 -26.61 6.76 -4.71
N ALA A 192 -25.52 5.99 -4.60
CA ALA A 192 -24.81 5.75 -3.34
C ALA A 192 -24.33 7.04 -2.66
N ARG A 193 -24.11 8.11 -3.44
CA ARG A 193 -23.76 9.43 -2.92
C ARG A 193 -24.97 10.25 -2.49
N THR A 194 -26.12 10.07 -3.13
CA THR A 194 -27.35 10.81 -2.79
C THR A 194 -27.95 10.32 -1.47
N GLU A 195 -27.60 9.10 -1.05
CA GLU A 195 -28.00 8.49 0.22
C GLU A 195 -27.07 8.79 1.41
N MET A 196 -25.94 9.48 1.18
CA MET A 196 -24.95 9.91 2.20
C MET A 196 -25.12 11.38 2.59
#